data_AF-E6PMV8-F1
#
_entry.id   AF-E6PMV8-F1
#
_cell.length_a   1.000
_cell.length_b   1.000
_cell.length_c   1.000
_cell.angle_alpha   90.00
_cell.angle_beta   90.00
_cell.angle_gamma   90.00
#
_symmetry.space_group_name_H-M   'P 1'
#
loop_
_entity.id
_entity.type
_entity.pdbx_description
1 polymer ?
#
loop_
_entity_poly.entity_id
_entity_poly.type
_entity_poly.pdbx_seq_one_letter_code
_entity_poly.pdbx_strand_id
1 'polypeptide(L)'
;MIITGFHLARMALLLLLFAWMLQQGGAAFAQSVYRCGSTYSHAPCPQGKPVDVADPREPAQVEQARAQTARDQRLADQLHRENAEREAARRKALKQEALQARKHALAQHRAWLRQERARKAARKHDTRKAVSGIPAS
;
A
#
# COMPACT_ATOMS: atom_id res chain seq x y z
N MET A 1 -46.15 15.93 -27.25
CA MET A 1 -45.93 16.84 -26.10
C MET A 1 -46.62 16.42 -24.79
N ILE A 2 -47.36 15.30 -24.73
CA ILE A 2 -48.00 14.83 -23.47
C ILE A 2 -47.09 13.88 -22.68
N ILE A 3 -46.26 13.09 -23.38
CA ILE A 3 -45.36 12.10 -22.78
C ILE A 3 -44.27 12.77 -21.91
N THR A 4 -43.72 13.91 -22.36
CA THR A 4 -42.71 14.68 -21.61
C THR A 4 -43.26 15.27 -20.31
N GLY A 5 -44.52 15.71 -20.30
CA GLY A 5 -45.17 16.22 -19.08
C GLY A 5 -45.37 15.14 -18.01
N PHE A 6 -45.75 13.93 -18.42
CA PHE A 6 -45.88 12.78 -17.50
C PHE A 6 -44.54 12.31 -16.95
N HIS A 7 -43.46 12.37 -17.75
CA HIS A 7 -42.11 12.07 -17.25
C HIS A 7 -41.61 13.12 -16.26
N LEU A 8 -41.85 14.41 -16.53
CA LEU A 8 -41.50 15.49 -15.60
C LEU A 8 -42.28 15.39 -14.28
N ALA A 9 -43.58 15.10 -14.35
CA ALA A 9 -44.42 14.90 -13.16
C ALA A 9 -44.01 13.65 -12.35
N ARG A 10 -43.69 12.53 -13.02
CA ARG A 10 -43.17 11.33 -12.34
C ARG A 10 -41.79 11.56 -11.72
N MET A 11 -40.91 12.30 -12.39
CA MET A 11 -39.59 12.66 -11.83
C MET A 11 -39.74 13.56 -10.61
N ALA A 12 -40.61 14.57 -10.65
CA ALA A 12 -40.89 15.42 -9.50
C ALA A 12 -41.47 14.62 -8.31
N LEU A 13 -42.40 13.69 -8.56
CA LEU A 13 -42.96 12.82 -7.53
C LEU A 13 -41.91 11.89 -6.91
N LEU A 14 -41.03 11.30 -7.74
CA LEU A 14 -39.94 10.45 -7.24
C LEU A 14 -38.93 11.24 -6.41
N LEU A 15 -38.61 12.47 -6.80
CA LEU A 15 -37.72 13.35 -6.04
C LEU A 15 -38.33 13.77 -4.70
N LEU A 16 -39.64 14.05 -4.66
CA LEU A 16 -40.36 14.35 -3.41
C LEU A 16 -40.41 13.14 -2.46
N LEU A 17 -40.65 11.93 -2.99
CA LEU A 17 -40.61 10.70 -2.20
C LEU A 17 -39.20 10.40 -1.66
N PHE A 18 -38.17 10.63 -2.48
CA PHE A 18 -36.78 10.45 -2.06
C PHE A 18 -36.37 11.45 -0.97
N ALA A 19 -36.77 12.71 -1.10
CA ALA A 19 -36.57 13.73 -0.06
C ALA A 19 -37.29 13.36 1.25
N TRP A 20 -38.52 12.85 1.17
CA TRP A 20 -39.25 12.36 2.35
C TRP A 20 -38.56 11.17 3.02
N MET A 21 -37.96 10.26 2.24
CA MET A 21 -37.21 9.11 2.73
C MET A 21 -35.89 9.52 3.42
N LEU A 22 -35.21 10.55 2.90
CA LEU A 22 -34.02 11.13 3.55
C LEU A 22 -34.36 11.77 4.91
N GLN A 23 -35.58 12.29 5.06
CA GLN A 23 -36.05 12.89 6.32
C GLN A 23 -36.34 11.84 7.42
N GLN A 24 -36.47 10.56 7.06
CA GLN A 24 -36.63 9.46 8.02
C GLN A 24 -35.30 8.94 8.59
N GLY A 25 -34.15 9.40 8.07
CA GLY A 25 -32.81 8.92 8.45
C GLY A 25 -32.19 9.55 9.69
N GLY A 26 -32.96 10.27 10.52
CA GLY A 26 -32.40 11.22 11.50
C GLY A 26 -32.92 11.14 12.95
N ALA A 27 -33.59 10.06 13.34
CA ALA A 27 -33.89 9.81 14.74
C ALA A 27 -33.64 8.32 15.03
N ALA A 28 -32.44 8.00 15.48
CA ALA A 28 -32.27 6.80 16.29
C ALA A 28 -33.07 7.06 17.57
N PHE A 29 -34.37 6.71 17.56
CA PHE A 29 -35.15 6.63 18.79
C PHE A 29 -34.33 5.81 19.76
N ALA A 30 -33.96 6.42 20.89
CA ALA A 30 -33.15 5.79 21.91
C ALA A 30 -33.71 4.38 22.18
N GLN A 31 -33.03 3.36 21.65
CA GLN A 31 -33.45 1.99 21.87
C GLN A 31 -33.19 1.74 23.35
N SER A 32 -34.25 1.52 24.12
CA SER A 32 -34.13 1.28 25.55
C SER A 32 -33.41 -0.06 25.74
N VAL A 33 -32.12 0.01 26.04
CA VAL A 33 -31.32 -1.15 26.37
C VAL A 33 -31.33 -1.31 27.89
N TYR A 34 -31.65 -2.51 28.36
CA TYR A 34 -31.65 -2.87 29.76
C TYR A 34 -30.50 -3.80 30.05
N ARG A 35 -29.80 -3.58 31.16
CA ARG A 35 -28.81 -4.53 31.66
C ARG A 35 -29.48 -5.53 32.61
N CYS A 36 -29.66 -6.75 32.14
CA CYS A 36 -30.25 -7.87 32.86
C CYS A 36 -29.14 -8.73 33.48
N GLY A 37 -28.57 -8.29 34.60
CA GLY A 37 -27.42 -8.97 35.23
C GLY A 37 -26.15 -8.85 34.39
N SER A 38 -25.74 -9.95 33.74
CA SER A 38 -24.55 -10.03 32.87
C SER A 38 -24.86 -9.86 31.37
N THR A 39 -26.14 -9.74 30.99
CA THR A 39 -26.56 -9.61 29.59
C THR A 39 -27.29 -8.29 29.33
N TYR A 40 -27.29 -7.85 28.07
CA TYR A 40 -28.05 -6.68 27.62
C TYR A 40 -29.28 -7.15 26.82
N SER A 41 -30.41 -6.48 27.01
CA SER A 41 -31.70 -6.80 26.38
C SER A 41 -32.37 -5.53 25.88
N HIS A 42 -33.07 -5.61 24.76
CA HIS A 42 -33.94 -4.53 24.24
C HIS A 42 -35.36 -4.62 24.80
N ALA A 43 -35.69 -5.67 25.56
CA ALA A 43 -36.93 -5.80 26.31
C ALA A 43 -36.67 -5.58 27.81
N PRO A 44 -37.60 -4.93 28.55
CA PRO A 44 -37.52 -4.78 29.99
C PRO A 44 -37.44 -6.15 30.67
N CYS A 45 -36.61 -6.28 31.71
CA CYS A 45 -36.49 -7.49 32.50
C CYS A 45 -36.72 -7.17 34.00
N PRO A 46 -37.16 -8.15 34.82
CA PRO A 46 -37.61 -7.90 36.19
C PRO A 46 -36.56 -7.23 37.10
N GLN A 47 -35.28 -7.44 36.82
CA GLN A 47 -34.12 -6.90 37.55
C GLN A 47 -33.33 -5.88 36.68
N GLY A 48 -33.87 -5.51 35.52
CA GLY A 48 -33.17 -4.75 34.49
C GLY A 48 -33.10 -3.27 34.81
N LYS A 49 -31.89 -2.71 34.80
CA LYS A 49 -31.72 -1.25 34.84
C LYS A 49 -31.65 -0.72 33.42
N PRO A 50 -32.42 0.33 33.07
CA PRO A 50 -32.25 1.02 31.80
C PRO A 50 -30.85 1.60 31.74
N VAL A 51 -30.20 1.43 30.59
CA VAL A 51 -28.89 1.98 30.28
C VAL A 51 -29.11 3.05 29.22
N ASP A 52 -28.60 4.25 29.48
CA ASP A 52 -28.52 5.27 28.45
C ASP A 52 -27.40 4.88 27.49
N VAL A 53 -27.78 4.57 26.25
CA VAL A 53 -26.86 4.20 25.17
C VAL A 53 -26.70 5.37 24.18
N ALA A 54 -27.23 6.54 24.50
CA ALA A 54 -26.93 7.72 23.73
C ALA A 54 -25.42 8.02 23.83
N ASP A 55 -24.76 8.14 22.67
CA ASP A 55 -23.43 8.77 22.54
C ASP A 55 -23.64 10.17 21.92
N PRO A 56 -24.19 11.15 22.66
CA PRO A 56 -24.31 12.50 22.16
C PRO A 56 -22.91 13.10 22.09
N ARG A 57 -22.38 13.25 20.88
CA ARG A 57 -21.10 13.92 20.69
C ARG A 57 -21.30 15.42 20.71
N GLU A 58 -20.58 16.08 21.61
CA GLU A 58 -20.53 17.53 21.63
C GLU A 58 -19.89 18.04 20.33
N PRO A 59 -20.40 19.13 19.71
CA PRO A 59 -19.85 19.67 18.47
C PRO A 59 -18.33 19.93 18.56
N ALA A 60 -17.86 20.38 19.72
CA ALA A 60 -16.43 20.60 19.98
C ALA A 60 -15.60 19.30 19.92
N GLN A 61 -16.15 18.17 20.37
CA GLN A 61 -15.47 16.86 20.29
C GLN A 61 -15.38 16.40 18.83
N VAL A 62 -16.42 16.63 18.03
CA VAL A 62 -16.41 16.30 16.60
C VAL A 62 -15.36 17.11 15.85
N GLU A 63 -15.30 18.43 16.09
CA GLU A 63 -14.30 19.29 15.46
C GLU A 63 -12.87 18.96 15.89
N GLN A 64 -12.66 18.66 17.17
CA GLN A 64 -11.35 18.20 17.65
C GLN A 64 -10.93 16.88 16.97
N ALA A 65 -11.85 15.92 16.85
CA ALA A 65 -11.57 14.64 16.18
C ALA A 65 -11.23 14.86 14.71
N ARG A 66 -11.99 15.70 13.99
CA ARG A 66 -11.70 16.06 12.59
C ARG A 66 -10.32 16.71 12.45
N ALA A 67 -9.97 17.62 13.36
CA ALA A 67 -8.67 18.28 13.36
C ALA A 67 -7.52 17.30 13.62
N GLN A 68 -7.71 16.30 14.50
CA GLN A 68 -6.75 15.21 14.73
C GLN A 68 -6.60 14.36 13.47
N THR A 69 -7.70 13.86 12.90
CA THR A 69 -7.68 13.06 11.67
C THR A 69 -6.97 13.80 10.53
N ALA A 70 -7.23 15.09 10.35
CA ALA A 70 -6.57 15.87 9.31
C ALA A 70 -5.06 16.01 9.54
N ARG A 71 -4.60 16.11 10.80
CA ARG A 71 -3.15 16.09 11.11
C ARG A 71 -2.54 14.73 10.83
N ASP A 72 -3.20 13.66 11.24
CA ASP A 72 -2.71 12.30 11.06
C ASP A 72 -2.61 11.92 9.58
N GLN A 73 -3.58 12.33 8.75
CA GLN A 73 -3.54 12.17 7.30
C GLN A 73 -2.32 12.87 6.69
N ARG A 74 -2.07 14.13 7.07
CA ARG A 74 -0.90 14.87 6.56
C ARG A 74 0.42 14.21 6.97
N LEU A 75 0.51 13.72 8.20
CA LEU A 75 1.69 12.99 8.69
C LEU A 75 1.88 11.68 7.93
N ALA A 76 0.81 10.90 7.73
CA ALA A 76 0.86 9.67 6.96
C ALA A 76 1.34 9.92 5.52
N ASP A 77 0.80 10.93 4.85
CA ASP A 77 1.20 11.30 3.50
C ASP A 77 2.68 11.71 3.43
N GLN A 78 3.17 12.44 4.44
CA GLN A 78 4.59 12.79 4.53
C GLN A 78 5.47 11.54 4.68
N LEU A 79 5.14 10.65 5.61
CA LEU A 79 5.89 9.41 5.82
C LEU A 79 5.87 8.52 4.57
N HIS A 80 4.76 8.47 3.83
CA HIS A 80 4.69 7.75 2.56
C HIS A 80 5.64 8.32 1.51
N ARG A 81 5.70 9.65 1.37
CA ARG A 81 6.66 10.31 0.46
C ARG A 81 8.10 10.03 0.85
N GLU A 82 8.45 10.21 2.12
CA GLU A 82 9.80 9.97 2.62
C GLU A 82 10.23 8.51 2.43
N ASN A 83 9.33 7.55 2.70
CA ASN A 83 9.60 6.14 2.47
C ASN A 83 9.77 5.82 0.98
N ALA A 84 8.96 6.41 0.10
CA ALA A 84 9.09 6.23 -1.34
C ALA A 84 10.43 6.77 -1.86
N GLU A 85 10.88 7.93 -1.39
CA GLU A 85 12.17 8.52 -1.74
C GLU A 85 13.34 7.66 -1.27
N ARG A 86 13.31 7.21 0.00
CA ARG A 86 14.32 6.31 0.57
C ARG A 86 14.41 5.00 -0.19
N GLU A 87 13.26 4.39 -0.52
CA GLU A 87 13.23 3.14 -1.27
C GLU A 87 13.71 3.35 -2.71
N ALA A 88 13.34 4.45 -3.36
CA ALA A 88 13.85 4.79 -4.69
C ALA A 88 15.38 4.96 -4.69
N ALA A 89 15.93 5.66 -3.70
CA ALA A 89 17.37 5.82 -3.54
C ALA A 89 18.08 4.48 -3.30
N ARG A 90 17.54 3.65 -2.40
CA ARG A 90 18.07 2.31 -2.11
C ARG A 90 18.05 1.41 -3.35
N ARG A 91 16.95 1.41 -4.11
CA ARG A 91 16.84 0.65 -5.37
C ARG A 91 17.85 1.10 -6.41
N LYS A 92 18.12 2.41 -6.51
CA LYS A 92 19.16 2.94 -7.40
C LYS A 92 20.55 2.46 -6.97
N ALA A 93 20.87 2.55 -5.68
CA ALA A 93 22.15 2.09 -5.13
C ALA A 93 22.37 0.59 -5.39
N LEU A 94 21.37 -0.25 -5.08
CA LEU A 94 21.43 -1.70 -5.34
C LEU A 94 21.62 -2.04 -6.82
N LYS A 95 20.95 -1.31 -7.73
CA LYS A 95 21.15 -1.49 -9.18
C LYS A 95 22.56 -1.11 -9.62
N GLN A 96 23.13 -0.03 -9.07
CA GLN A 96 24.48 0.40 -9.37
C GLN A 96 25.50 -0.62 -8.86
N GLU A 97 25.33 -1.10 -7.64
CA GLU A 97 26.16 -2.16 -7.04
C GLU A 97 26.10 -3.44 -7.88
N ALA A 98 24.91 -3.90 -8.26
CA ALA A 98 24.75 -5.06 -9.12
C ALA A 98 25.42 -4.89 -10.50
N LEU A 99 25.32 -3.69 -11.09
CA LEU A 99 25.99 -3.39 -12.36
C LEU A 99 27.52 -3.40 -12.19
N GLN A 100 28.04 -2.83 -11.11
CA GLN A 100 29.47 -2.85 -10.80
C GLN A 100 29.95 -4.28 -10.58
N ALA A 101 29.27 -5.08 -9.77
CA ALA A 101 29.58 -6.49 -9.56
C ALA A 101 29.62 -7.26 -10.89
N ARG A 102 28.64 -7.04 -11.79
CA ARG A 102 28.63 -7.67 -13.12
C ARG A 102 29.82 -7.24 -13.98
N LYS A 103 30.19 -5.96 -13.95
CA LYS A 103 31.38 -5.45 -14.66
C LYS A 103 32.67 -6.07 -14.11
N HIS A 104 32.80 -6.17 -12.79
CA HIS A 104 33.95 -6.81 -12.14
C HIS A 104 34.03 -8.30 -12.51
N ALA A 105 32.94 -9.04 -12.45
CA ALA A 105 32.89 -10.44 -12.85
C ALA A 105 33.30 -10.63 -14.32
N LEU A 106 32.80 -9.77 -15.22
CA LEU A 106 33.18 -9.81 -16.64
C LEU A 106 34.66 -9.49 -16.85
N ALA A 107 35.19 -8.50 -16.12
CA ALA A 107 36.61 -8.14 -16.20
C ALA A 107 37.50 -9.28 -15.70
N GLN A 108 37.13 -9.93 -14.60
CA GLN A 108 37.81 -11.11 -14.06
C GLN A 108 37.76 -12.27 -15.05
N HIS A 109 36.60 -12.56 -15.63
CA HIS A 109 36.45 -13.62 -16.63
C HIS A 109 37.31 -13.36 -17.88
N ARG A 110 37.33 -12.12 -18.38
CA ARG A 110 38.20 -11.72 -19.50
C ARG A 110 39.68 -11.86 -19.16
N ALA A 111 40.08 -11.51 -17.94
CA ALA A 111 41.46 -11.68 -17.48
C ALA A 111 41.84 -13.17 -17.41
N TRP A 112 40.96 -14.01 -16.88
CA TRP A 112 41.15 -15.46 -16.85
C TRP A 112 41.30 -16.04 -18.27
N LEU A 113 40.41 -15.68 -19.21
CA LEU A 113 40.50 -16.11 -20.61
C LEU A 113 41.82 -15.70 -21.26
N ARG A 114 42.32 -14.49 -20.99
CA ARG A 114 43.63 -14.03 -21.51
C ARG A 114 44.77 -14.86 -20.95
N GLN A 115 44.77 -15.12 -19.64
CA GLN A 115 45.79 -15.97 -19.01
C GLN A 115 45.75 -17.40 -19.56
N GLU A 116 44.57 -17.97 -19.75
CA GLU A 116 44.43 -19.32 -20.29
C GLU A 116 44.92 -19.41 -21.74
N ARG A 117 44.60 -18.42 -22.57
CA ARG A 117 45.12 -18.33 -23.95
C ARG A 117 46.65 -18.20 -23.96
N ALA A 118 47.22 -17.36 -23.10
CA ALA A 118 48.67 -17.21 -22.98
C ALA A 118 49.34 -18.52 -22.54
N ARG A 119 48.77 -19.21 -21.54
CA ARG A 119 49.24 -20.54 -21.09
C ARG A 119 49.20 -21.57 -22.21
N LYS A 120 48.11 -21.64 -22.98
CA LYS A 120 47.98 -22.55 -24.13
C LYS A 120 48.97 -22.22 -25.24
N ALA A 121 49.21 -20.94 -25.54
CA ALA A 121 50.17 -20.49 -26.54
C ALA A 121 51.62 -20.84 -26.14
N ALA A 122 51.99 -20.62 -24.87
CA ALA A 122 53.30 -21.01 -24.33
C ALA A 122 53.51 -22.53 -24.45
N ARG A 123 52.54 -23.35 -24.01
CA ARG A 123 52.59 -24.81 -24.17
C ARG A 123 52.79 -25.23 -25.62
N LYS A 124 52.09 -24.59 -26.58
CA LYS A 124 52.23 -24.89 -28.02
C LYS A 124 53.60 -24.49 -28.57
N HIS A 125 54.17 -23.38 -28.09
CA HIS A 125 55.52 -22.96 -28.45
C HIS A 125 56.57 -23.98 -27.95
N ASP A 126 56.45 -24.40 -26.70
CA ASP A 126 57.35 -25.38 -26.09
C ASP A 126 57.28 -26.74 -26.79
N THR A 127 56.08 -27.22 -27.12
CA THR A 127 55.92 -28.46 -27.89
C THR A 127 56.49 -28.33 -29.30
N ARG A 128 56.29 -27.20 -29.99
CA ARG A 128 56.92 -26.97 -31.31
C ARG A 128 58.45 -26.98 -31.22
N LYS A 129 59.03 -26.31 -30.21
CA LYS A 129 60.48 -26.29 -29.99
C LYS A 129 61.03 -27.70 -29.77
N ALA A 130 60.37 -28.50 -28.91
CA ALA A 130 60.74 -29.88 -28.64
C ALA A 130 60.69 -30.77 -29.90
N VAL A 131 59.65 -30.64 -30.72
CA VAL A 131 59.50 -31.42 -31.97
C VAL A 131 60.50 -30.99 -33.04
N SER A 132 60.89 -29.71 -33.09
CA SER A 132 61.83 -29.19 -34.10
C SER A 132 63.29 -29.59 -33.88
N GLY A 133 63.63 -30.23 -32.75
CA GLY A 133 64.95 -30.81 -32.53
C GLY A 133 66.13 -29.84 -32.52
N ILE A 134 65.90 -28.52 -32.38
CA ILE A 134 66.98 -27.54 -32.25
C ILE A 134 67.53 -27.61 -30.83
N PRO A 135 68.76 -28.13 -30.59
CA PRO A 135 69.34 -28.16 -29.26
C PRO A 135 69.55 -26.73 -28.76
N ALA A 136 69.16 -26.49 -27.50
CA ALA A 136 69.54 -25.25 -26.83
C ALA A 136 71.07 -25.23 -26.73
N SER A 137 71.68 -24.28 -27.45
CA SER A 137 73.11 -23.94 -27.31
C SER A 137 73.34 -23.27 -25.96
#